data_AF-A0A8B9Y5W6-F1
#
_entry.id   AF-A0A8B9Y5W6-F1
#
_cell.length_a   1.000
_cell.length_b   1.000
_cell.length_c   1.000
_cell.angle_alpha   90.00
_cell.angle_beta   90.00
_cell.angle_gamma   90.00
#
_symmetry.space_group_name_H-M   'P 1'
#
loop_
_entity.id
_entity.type
_entity.pdbx_description
1 polymer ?
#
loop_
_entity_poly.entity_id
_entity_poly.type
_entity_poly.pdbx_seq_one_letter_code
_entity_poly.pdbx_strand_id
1 'polypeptide(L)'
;SKANSISHEQARGNKRFHGLTGAWAERNRQRALVGAQRDLPKPRPRRRLLNTSFRSLPPLFSSPPSYVRLSSFLTMSSHKTFRIKRFLAKKQKQNRPIPQWIRMKTGNKIRYNSKRRHWRRTKLGL
;
A
#
# COMPACT_ATOMS: atom_id res chain seq x y z
N SER A 1 32.60 61.04 21.30
CA SER A 1 31.78 59.95 21.86
C SER A 1 30.83 59.39 20.83
N LYS A 2 30.86 58.06 20.68
CA LYS A 2 29.83 57.17 20.09
C LYS A 2 29.37 57.45 18.64
N ALA A 3 30.12 56.90 17.68
CA ALA A 3 29.57 56.46 16.40
C ALA A 3 30.51 55.40 15.79
N ASN A 4 30.55 54.21 16.38
CA ASN A 4 31.20 53.05 15.79
C ASN A 4 30.66 51.78 16.44
N SER A 5 29.53 51.30 15.94
CA SER A 5 29.04 49.93 16.09
C SER A 5 27.75 49.84 15.27
N ILE A 6 27.55 48.71 14.58
CA ILE A 6 26.41 48.43 13.69
C ILE A 6 26.61 49.12 12.32
N SER A 7 27.29 48.51 11.35
CA SER A 7 26.61 47.58 10.43
C SER A 7 27.64 46.84 9.53
N HIS A 8 28.65 46.21 10.14
CA HIS A 8 29.60 45.33 9.44
C HIS A 8 29.01 43.93 9.11
N GLU A 9 27.68 43.80 9.08
CA GLU A 9 26.95 42.53 9.12
C GLU A 9 25.97 42.38 7.94
N GLN A 10 26.36 42.83 6.75
CA GLN A 10 25.57 42.65 5.52
C GLN A 10 26.27 41.85 4.41
N ALA A 11 27.43 41.23 4.68
CA ALA A 11 28.22 40.53 3.66
C ALA A 11 28.56 39.06 3.99
N ARG A 12 27.73 38.34 4.76
CA ARG A 12 27.95 36.91 5.08
C ARG A 12 26.74 36.01 4.84
N GLY A 13 25.99 36.27 3.77
CA GLY A 13 24.69 35.62 3.56
C GLY A 13 24.44 35.00 2.19
N ASN A 14 25.45 34.56 1.40
CA ASN A 14 25.12 33.84 0.15
C ASN A 14 26.23 32.95 -0.45
N LYS A 15 26.77 31.99 0.32
CA LYS A 15 27.67 30.95 -0.25
C LYS A 15 27.49 29.59 0.43
N ARG A 16 26.28 29.00 0.40
CA ARG A 16 26.06 27.62 0.90
C ARG A 16 25.02 26.79 0.14
N PHE A 17 24.89 26.97 -1.19
CA PHE A 17 23.97 26.14 -1.99
C PHE A 17 24.53 25.68 -3.35
N HIS A 18 25.82 25.33 -3.43
CA HIS A 18 26.38 24.65 -4.62
C HIS A 18 27.11 23.32 -4.33
N GLY A 19 27.05 22.80 -3.09
CA GLY A 19 27.77 21.57 -2.71
C GLY A 19 26.96 20.27 -2.68
N LEU A 20 25.64 20.30 -2.86
CA LEU A 20 24.77 19.12 -2.61
C LEU A 20 24.44 18.32 -3.87
N THR A 21 24.75 18.83 -5.07
CA THR A 21 24.50 18.13 -6.34
C THR A 21 25.63 17.15 -6.68
N GLY A 22 26.88 17.47 -6.36
CA GLY A 22 28.04 16.60 -6.61
C GLY A 22 28.06 15.35 -5.72
N ALA A 23 27.77 15.49 -4.43
CA ALA A 23 27.85 14.39 -3.47
C ALA A 23 26.80 13.28 -3.66
N TRP A 24 25.68 13.57 -4.32
CA TRP A 24 24.68 12.56 -4.69
C TRP A 24 25.11 11.79 -5.95
N ALA A 25 25.69 12.51 -6.93
CA ALA A 25 26.25 11.92 -8.14
C ALA A 25 27.49 11.04 -7.84
N GLU A 26 28.39 11.49 -6.96
CA GLU A 26 29.57 10.73 -6.50
C GLU A 26 29.17 9.41 -5.82
N ARG A 27 28.15 9.48 -4.94
CA ARG A 27 27.64 8.34 -4.19
C ARG A 27 26.96 7.30 -5.09
N ASN A 28 26.28 7.75 -6.15
CA ASN A 28 25.70 6.87 -7.15
C ASN A 28 26.73 6.30 -8.13
N ARG A 29 27.82 7.03 -8.44
CA ARG A 29 28.96 6.49 -9.20
C ARG A 29 29.69 5.36 -8.45
N GLN A 30 29.95 5.53 -7.16
CA GLN A 30 30.56 4.47 -6.35
C GLN A 30 29.66 3.23 -6.22
N ARG A 31 28.34 3.42 -6.21
CA ARG A 31 27.37 2.31 -6.18
C ARG A 31 27.31 1.51 -7.48
N ALA A 32 27.67 2.11 -8.62
CA ALA A 32 27.76 1.43 -9.92
C ALA A 32 29.04 0.60 -10.07
N LEU A 33 30.13 0.97 -9.38
CA LEU A 33 31.39 0.21 -9.37
C LEU A 33 31.36 -0.98 -8.41
N VAL A 34 30.55 -0.93 -7.35
CA VAL A 34 30.28 -2.08 -6.47
C VAL A 34 29.05 -2.82 -6.97
N GLY A 35 29.14 -3.33 -8.20
CA GLY A 35 28.25 -4.38 -8.71
C GLY A 35 28.51 -5.67 -7.95
N ALA A 36 28.13 -5.71 -6.67
CA ALA A 36 28.19 -6.93 -5.89
C ALA A 36 27.19 -7.92 -6.49
N GLN A 37 27.72 -8.93 -7.18
CA GLN A 37 27.05 -10.19 -7.46
C GLN A 37 26.29 -10.61 -6.21
N ARG A 38 24.97 -10.44 -6.23
CA ARG A 38 24.11 -11.10 -5.25
C ARG A 38 23.89 -12.49 -5.81
N ASP A 39 24.63 -13.45 -5.30
CA ASP A 39 24.35 -14.86 -5.55
C ASP A 39 22.92 -15.15 -5.08
N LEU A 40 22.01 -15.24 -6.04
CA LEU A 40 20.65 -15.68 -5.82
C LEU A 40 20.71 -17.11 -5.26
N PRO A 41 20.05 -17.41 -4.12
CA PRO A 41 20.02 -18.77 -3.61
C PRO A 41 19.34 -19.69 -4.64
N LYS A 42 20.05 -20.74 -5.07
CA LYS A 42 19.53 -21.72 -6.04
C LYS A 42 18.27 -22.38 -5.48
N PRO A 43 17.18 -22.50 -6.25
CA PRO A 43 15.97 -23.15 -5.79
C PRO A 43 16.24 -24.65 -5.52
N ARG A 44 15.76 -25.13 -4.37
CA ARG A 44 15.81 -26.56 -4.02
C ARG A 44 14.99 -27.39 -5.03
N PRO A 45 15.45 -28.58 -5.45
CA PRO A 45 14.66 -29.42 -6.34
C PRO A 45 13.38 -29.86 -5.62
N ARG A 46 12.23 -29.56 -6.22
CA ARG A 46 10.94 -30.08 -5.74
C ARG A 46 10.97 -31.61 -5.89
N ARG A 47 10.93 -32.34 -4.78
CA ARG A 47 10.70 -33.79 -4.80
C ARG A 47 9.40 -34.07 -5.54
N ARG A 48 9.51 -34.68 -6.72
CA ARG A 48 8.38 -35.13 -7.54
C ARG A 48 7.76 -36.32 -6.82
N LEU A 49 6.58 -36.14 -6.22
CA LEU A 49 5.85 -37.27 -5.65
C LEU A 49 5.22 -38.06 -6.81
N LEU A 50 5.94 -39.11 -7.19
CA LEU A 50 5.61 -40.29 -7.99
C LEU A 50 4.27 -41.02 -7.88
N ASN A 51 3.20 -40.53 -7.25
CA ASN A 51 2.23 -41.49 -6.69
C ASN A 51 0.79 -40.97 -6.68
N THR A 52 0.11 -40.98 -7.82
CA THR A 52 -1.35 -41.05 -7.84
C THR A 52 -1.78 -42.01 -8.92
N SER A 53 -2.14 -43.23 -8.49
CA SER A 53 -2.89 -44.20 -9.29
C SER A 53 -4.05 -43.50 -9.98
N PHE A 54 -4.22 -43.77 -11.27
CA PHE A 54 -5.38 -43.33 -12.06
C PHE A 54 -6.66 -43.82 -11.37
N ARG A 55 -7.27 -42.95 -10.55
CA ARG A 55 -8.64 -43.13 -10.09
C ARG A 55 -9.52 -42.71 -11.26
N SER A 56 -10.23 -43.67 -11.84
CA SER A 56 -11.25 -43.41 -12.87
C SER A 56 -12.19 -42.31 -12.40
N LEU A 57 -12.20 -41.18 -13.11
CA LEU A 57 -13.14 -40.09 -12.87
C LEU A 57 -14.55 -40.53 -13.27
N PRO A 58 -15.59 -40.24 -12.46
CA PRO A 58 -16.98 -40.52 -12.84
C PRO A 58 -17.40 -39.68 -14.05
N PRO A 59 -18.35 -40.17 -14.87
CA PRO A 59 -18.77 -39.51 -16.09
C PRO A 59 -19.31 -38.10 -15.80
N LEU A 60 -18.87 -37.18 -16.65
CA LEU A 60 -19.24 -35.77 -16.70
C LEU A 60 -20.75 -35.63 -16.96
N PHE A 61 -21.57 -35.81 -15.94
CA PHE A 61 -22.92 -35.26 -15.93
C PHE A 61 -22.79 -33.74 -15.94
N SER A 62 -22.78 -33.18 -17.15
CA SER A 62 -23.12 -31.83 -17.56
C SER A 62 -23.25 -30.83 -16.40
N SER A 63 -22.13 -30.38 -15.87
CA SER A 63 -22.14 -29.17 -15.04
C SER A 63 -22.61 -28.02 -15.92
N PRO A 64 -23.78 -27.40 -15.64
CA PRO A 64 -24.21 -26.23 -16.41
C PRO A 64 -23.11 -25.16 -16.34
N PRO A 65 -22.90 -24.38 -17.41
CA PRO A 65 -21.88 -23.32 -17.43
C PRO A 65 -22.02 -22.46 -16.18
N SER A 66 -20.90 -22.20 -15.51
CA SER A 66 -20.82 -21.48 -14.21
C SER A 66 -21.54 -20.12 -14.19
N TYR A 67 -21.86 -19.56 -15.35
CA TYR A 67 -22.62 -18.32 -15.50
C TYR A 67 -24.09 -18.42 -15.06
N VAL A 68 -24.72 -19.61 -15.17
CA VAL A 68 -26.14 -19.78 -14.80
C VAL A 68 -26.35 -19.65 -13.29
N ARG A 69 -25.31 -19.91 -12.47
CA ARG A 69 -25.38 -19.82 -11.00
C ARG A 69 -25.21 -18.40 -10.44
N LEU A 70 -24.67 -17.46 -11.23
CA LEU A 70 -24.46 -16.07 -10.80
C LEU A 70 -25.73 -15.22 -10.92
N SER A 71 -26.72 -15.67 -11.71
CA SER A 71 -27.99 -14.98 -11.96
C SER A 71 -28.87 -14.86 -10.70
N SER A 72 -28.97 -15.93 -9.89
CA SER A 72 -29.92 -16.00 -8.78
C SER A 72 -29.58 -15.15 -7.55
N PHE A 73 -28.36 -14.62 -7.44
CA PHE A 73 -27.96 -13.80 -6.28
C PHE A 73 -28.26 -12.31 -6.45
N LEU A 74 -28.47 -11.83 -7.68
CA LEU A 74 -28.79 -10.42 -7.93
C LEU A 74 -30.23 -10.06 -7.50
N THR A 75 -31.13 -11.05 -7.51
CA THR A 75 -32.56 -10.88 -7.21
C THR A 75 -32.85 -10.72 -5.71
N MET A 76 -31.93 -11.13 -4.83
CA MET A 76 -32.08 -11.04 -3.36
C MET A 76 -31.46 -9.78 -2.74
N SER A 77 -30.82 -8.92 -3.55
CA SER A 77 -30.29 -7.66 -3.04
C SER A 77 -31.38 -6.60 -2.95
N SER A 78 -31.45 -5.87 -1.83
CA SER A 78 -32.44 -4.81 -1.67
C SER A 78 -32.29 -3.74 -2.76
N HIS A 79 -33.42 -3.26 -3.32
CA HIS A 79 -33.44 -2.18 -4.30
C HIS A 79 -33.04 -0.84 -3.66
N LYS A 80 -31.75 -0.45 -3.79
CA LYS A 80 -31.20 0.81 -3.23
C LYS A 80 -30.93 1.83 -4.33
N THR A 81 -31.20 3.11 -4.05
CA THR A 81 -30.87 4.22 -4.95
C THR A 81 -29.35 4.38 -5.12
N PHE A 82 -28.93 5.01 -6.22
CA PHE A 82 -27.51 5.24 -6.51
C PHE A 82 -26.80 6.08 -5.43
N ARG A 83 -27.49 7.09 -4.88
CA ARG A 83 -26.97 7.93 -3.79
C ARG A 83 -26.62 7.09 -2.55
N ILE A 84 -27.52 6.19 -2.15
CA ILE A 84 -27.29 5.29 -1.00
C ILE A 84 -26.15 4.32 -1.31
N LYS A 85 -26.11 3.72 -2.50
CA LYS A 85 -25.01 2.85 -2.92
C LYS A 85 -23.65 3.56 -2.83
N ARG A 86 -23.56 4.81 -3.31
CA ARG A 86 -22.34 5.64 -3.22
C ARG A 86 -21.95 5.93 -1.78
N PHE A 87 -22.91 6.26 -0.92
CA PHE A 87 -22.67 6.48 0.51
C PHE A 87 -22.13 5.22 1.20
N LEU A 88 -22.77 4.07 0.98
CA LEU A 88 -22.36 2.78 1.54
C LEU A 88 -20.94 2.41 1.11
N ALA A 89 -20.63 2.57 -0.19
CA ALA A 89 -19.29 2.33 -0.72
C ALA A 89 -18.24 3.25 -0.07
N LYS A 90 -18.56 4.54 0.12
CA LYS A 90 -17.66 5.49 0.81
C LYS A 90 -17.42 5.08 2.27
N LYS A 91 -18.47 4.70 3.00
CA LYS A 91 -18.37 4.25 4.40
C LYS A 91 -17.56 2.94 4.51
N GLN A 92 -17.72 2.01 3.57
CA GLN A 92 -16.91 0.80 3.51
C GLN A 92 -15.43 1.13 3.28
N LYS A 93 -15.13 1.99 2.31
CA LYS A 93 -13.75 2.43 2.02
C LYS A 93 -13.10 3.11 3.23
N GLN A 94 -13.84 3.94 3.97
CA GLN A 94 -13.32 4.63 5.16
C GLN A 94 -13.02 3.67 6.33
N ASN A 95 -13.67 2.51 6.39
CA ASN A 95 -13.59 1.57 7.50
C ASN A 95 -12.35 0.63 7.45
N ARG A 96 -11.20 1.18 7.08
CA ARG A 96 -9.93 0.46 6.93
C ARG A 96 -8.93 0.82 8.04
N PRO A 97 -7.99 -0.09 8.39
CA PRO A 97 -6.90 0.22 9.32
C PRO A 97 -5.92 1.24 8.72
N ILE A 98 -5.14 1.88 9.59
CA ILE A 98 -4.13 2.87 9.17
C ILE A 98 -2.94 2.14 8.52
N PRO A 99 -2.44 2.60 7.36
CA PRO A 99 -1.26 2.03 6.72
C PRO A 99 0.01 2.12 7.59
N GLN A 100 0.88 1.12 7.51
CA GLN A 100 2.06 1.04 8.36
C GLN A 100 3.05 2.19 8.16
N TRP A 101 3.30 2.60 6.91
CA TRP A 101 4.21 3.71 6.63
C TRP A 101 3.78 5.03 7.25
N ILE A 102 2.47 5.26 7.46
CA ILE A 102 1.96 6.42 8.20
C ILE A 102 2.42 6.37 9.66
N ARG A 103 2.38 5.18 10.28
CA ARG A 103 2.82 4.98 11.68
C ARG A 103 4.31 5.21 11.85
N MET A 104 5.09 4.95 10.79
CA MET A 104 6.54 5.12 10.78
C MET A 104 6.99 6.57 10.51
N LYS A 105 6.08 7.48 10.15
CA LYS A 105 6.44 8.89 9.95
C LYS A 105 6.85 9.55 11.28
N THR A 106 8.01 10.18 11.29
CA THR A 106 8.55 10.92 12.44
C THR A 106 7.57 11.98 12.91
N GLY A 107 7.41 12.13 14.24
CA GLY A 107 6.50 13.11 14.84
C GLY A 107 5.00 12.76 14.74
N ASN A 108 4.63 11.61 14.16
CA ASN A 108 3.22 11.21 14.06
C ASN A 108 2.71 10.55 15.35
N LYS A 109 1.71 11.17 15.98
CA LYS A 109 1.03 10.65 17.19
C LYS A 109 -0.10 9.66 16.88
N ILE A 110 -0.54 9.54 15.62
CA ILE A 110 -1.69 8.72 15.24
C ILE A 110 -1.32 7.23 15.20
N ARG A 111 -1.97 6.40 16.03
CA ARG A 111 -1.69 4.94 16.13
C ARG A 111 -2.80 4.05 15.54
N TYR A 112 -4.06 4.45 15.68
CA TYR A 112 -5.23 3.70 15.20
C TYR A 112 -6.28 4.65 14.62
N ASN A 113 -7.21 4.10 13.83
CA ASN A 113 -8.32 4.87 13.26
C ASN A 113 -9.46 4.96 14.29
N SER A 114 -9.55 6.09 14.99
CA SER A 114 -10.59 6.34 16.00
C SER A 114 -12.01 6.36 15.42
N LYS A 115 -12.16 6.67 14.13
CA LYS A 115 -13.45 6.71 13.42
C LYS A 115 -13.83 5.37 12.77
N ARG A 116 -13.07 4.29 13.03
CA ARG A 116 -13.39 2.95 12.52
C ARG A 116 -14.70 2.46 13.14
N ARG A 117 -15.52 1.76 12.36
CA ARG A 117 -16.87 1.35 12.75
C ARG A 117 -17.05 -0.17 12.68
N HIS A 118 -17.75 -0.76 13.63
CA HIS A 118 -18.22 -2.15 13.53
C HIS A 118 -19.72 -2.18 13.26
N TRP A 119 -20.16 -2.96 12.28
CA TRP A 119 -21.54 -2.91 11.79
C TRP A 119 -22.58 -3.40 12.80
N ARG A 120 -22.21 -4.29 13.73
CA ARG A 120 -23.10 -4.72 14.81
C ARG A 120 -23.28 -3.64 15.88
N ARG A 121 -22.22 -2.92 16.23
CA ARG A 121 -22.22 -1.96 17.36
C ARG A 121 -22.80 -0.60 17.01
N THR A 122 -22.47 -0.04 15.85
CA THR A 122 -22.87 1.34 15.50
C THR A 122 -23.48 1.39 14.09
N LYS A 123 -24.67 1.99 13.97
CA LYS A 123 -25.43 2.07 12.71
C LYS A 123 -25.03 3.30 11.89
N LEU A 124 -25.39 3.32 10.60
CA LEU A 124 -25.00 4.37 9.66
C LEU A 124 -25.97 5.55 9.60
N GLY A 125 -27.19 5.41 10.13
CA GLY A 125 -28.23 6.44 10.05
C GLY A 125 -28.53 6.84 8.61
N LEU A 126 -29.10 5.90 7.85
CA LEU A 126 -29.41 6.04 6.42
C LEU A 126 -30.91 6.03 6.20
#